data_AF-A0A518LLM4-F1
#
_entry.id   AF-A0A518LLM4-F1
#
_cell.length_a   1.000
_cell.length_b   1.000
_cell.length_c   1.000
_cell.angle_alpha   90.00
_cell.angle_beta   90.00
_cell.angle_gamma   90.00
#
_symmetry.space_group_name_H-M   'P 1'
#
loop_
_entity.id
_entity.type
_entity.pdbx_description
1 polymer ?
#
loop_
_entity_poly.entity_id
_entity_poly.type
_entity_poly.pdbx_seq_one_letter_code
_entity_poly.pdbx_strand_id
1 'polypeptide(L)'
;MIHRCTILALIAAAWGATARADDWLHYAGDARRSGIAQHAPDSLNATLWSVSQHPPGTPIAFEGPSGPVVFAGRVYVNARHLVSNLHVNNKLVAVEASTGQVLWQTLVAKSVLDSWSSPAVDEVNGLVLLATGARLNAVDALTGELRWTAVLNRNVVNASPLVLPDAAAGRAFITDFDGFGQSASLYCINTSPLNAVGNPYEPGEIVWSEPIGGASGATAAGEGGIVYVSSISFDEQSCFEIGAITALEVAAPPGSRRLWTTCAGTGFFGGVTLANGYLYAASYNLSGSGDNSLLVKLDAATGQPVWTIPCERTSSTPVVVEDRIYLSAGINGFGSAPKVQCFRDDGALAVKLWDTYVDTGGALVLGGWTHQPVYSDGVLYVGKIPTGGGFFGAYTDLYALDVSRSPGDPLFVREHRMGMGSSPALADGQLYSIGPAGLTALARRGDCTGDGTLNGLDIACFVDRLLHGSSIADAALLDFTSDGMLTVEDVPDFVAALLGVP
;
A
#
# COMPACT_ATOMS: atom_id res chain seq x y z
N MET A 1 -38.21 -32.38 45.08
CA MET A 1 -38.92 -31.85 43.89
C MET A 1 -38.52 -30.39 43.76
N ILE A 2 -38.17 -29.94 42.55
CA ILE A 2 -37.57 -28.64 42.20
C ILE A 2 -36.04 -28.60 42.42
N HIS A 3 -35.28 -28.82 41.34
CA HIS A 3 -34.19 -27.97 40.85
C HIS A 3 -33.60 -28.59 39.57
N ARG A 4 -34.15 -28.19 38.42
CA ARG A 4 -33.53 -28.32 37.09
C ARG A 4 -34.01 -27.12 36.27
N CYS A 5 -33.15 -26.12 36.14
CA CYS A 5 -33.12 -25.17 35.04
C CYS A 5 -31.84 -24.34 35.16
N THR A 6 -31.32 -23.90 34.01
CA THR A 6 -30.21 -22.94 33.81
C THR A 6 -28.78 -23.50 33.75
N ILE A 7 -28.46 -24.20 32.65
CA ILE A 7 -27.14 -24.08 31.99
C ILE A 7 -27.42 -23.91 30.50
N LEU A 8 -27.50 -22.66 30.05
CA LEU A 8 -27.47 -22.25 28.64
C LEU A 8 -27.45 -20.71 28.58
N ALA A 9 -26.29 -20.12 28.84
CA ALA A 9 -25.92 -18.77 28.43
C ALA A 9 -24.42 -18.56 28.71
N LEU A 10 -23.74 -17.87 27.79
CA LEU A 10 -22.35 -17.36 27.85
C LEU A 10 -21.24 -18.25 27.29
N ILE A 11 -21.32 -18.61 26.00
CA ILE A 11 -20.14 -18.52 25.10
C ILE A 11 -20.63 -18.09 23.72
N ALA A 12 -20.81 -16.78 23.55
CA ALA A 12 -20.74 -16.11 22.26
C ALA A 12 -19.69 -15.01 22.44
N ALA A 13 -18.42 -15.41 22.53
CA ALA A 13 -17.34 -14.47 22.31
C ALA A 13 -17.41 -14.11 20.82
N ALA A 14 -17.90 -12.91 20.52
CA ALA A 14 -17.71 -12.32 19.22
C ALA A 14 -16.20 -12.09 19.09
N TRP A 15 -15.53 -12.92 18.29
CA TRP A 15 -14.18 -12.66 17.81
C TRP A 15 -14.31 -11.51 16.80
N GLY A 16 -14.47 -10.29 17.32
CA GLY A 16 -14.32 -9.09 16.51
C GLY A 16 -12.85 -9.00 16.11
N ALA A 17 -12.60 -8.90 14.81
CA ALA A 17 -11.33 -8.46 14.28
C ALA A 17 -11.11 -7.00 14.74
N THR A 18 -10.42 -6.81 15.86
CA THR A 18 -10.02 -5.48 16.32
C THR A 18 -8.69 -5.12 15.67
N ALA A 19 -8.56 -3.86 15.23
CA ALA A 19 -7.31 -3.34 14.69
C ALA A 19 -6.15 -3.56 15.66
N ARG A 20 -5.00 -3.97 15.11
CA ARG A 20 -3.72 -4.07 15.83
C ARG A 20 -2.92 -2.80 15.57
N ALA A 21 -2.03 -2.48 16.51
CA ALA A 21 -1.21 -1.27 16.43
C ALA A 21 -0.36 -1.18 15.14
N ASP A 22 -0.03 -2.33 14.54
CA ASP A 22 0.82 -2.45 13.35
C ASP A 22 0.06 -2.85 12.08
N ASP A 23 -1.27 -2.72 12.03
CA ASP A 23 -2.04 -3.01 10.81
C ASP A 23 -1.67 -2.05 9.66
N TRP A 24 -1.70 -2.56 8.42
CA TRP A 24 -1.37 -1.83 7.20
C TRP A 24 -2.65 -1.61 6.39
N LEU A 25 -3.42 -0.58 6.77
CA LEU A 25 -4.83 -0.44 6.39
C LEU A 25 -5.07 0.13 4.99
N HIS A 26 -4.04 0.74 4.39
CA HIS A 26 -4.16 1.48 3.15
C HIS A 26 -3.00 1.18 2.19
N TYR A 27 -3.18 1.46 0.91
CA TYR A 27 -2.04 1.70 0.03
C TYR A 27 -1.11 2.76 0.66
N ALA A 28 0.18 2.46 0.73
CA ALA A 28 1.18 3.24 1.48
C ALA A 28 0.92 3.32 3.01
N GLY A 29 0.31 2.27 3.59
CA GLY A 29 0.27 2.03 5.03
C GLY A 29 -0.95 2.62 5.72
N ASP A 30 -1.14 3.93 5.58
CA ASP A 30 -2.12 4.68 6.36
C ASP A 30 -2.90 5.69 5.51
N ALA A 31 -3.86 6.37 6.15
CA ALA A 31 -4.67 7.42 5.54
C ALA A 31 -3.85 8.63 5.05
N ARG A 32 -2.64 8.84 5.59
CA ARG A 32 -1.70 9.91 5.20
C ARG A 32 -0.78 9.49 4.05
N ARG A 33 -0.80 8.21 3.66
CA ARG A 33 0.05 7.58 2.63
C ARG A 33 1.54 7.63 2.99
N SER A 34 1.88 7.44 4.27
CA SER A 34 3.24 7.62 4.76
C SER A 34 4.26 6.70 4.09
N GLY A 35 3.88 5.44 3.82
CA GLY A 35 4.80 4.39 3.38
C GLY A 35 5.87 4.05 4.42
N ILE A 36 5.55 4.20 5.71
CA ILE A 36 6.46 3.98 6.84
C ILE A 36 5.90 2.90 7.76
N ALA A 37 6.74 1.97 8.19
CA ALA A 37 6.47 1.06 9.29
C ALA A 37 7.76 0.81 10.11
N GLN A 38 7.62 0.14 11.25
CA GLN A 38 8.75 -0.30 12.06
C GLN A 38 8.91 -1.81 11.98
N HIS A 39 10.08 -2.30 12.35
CA HIS A 39 10.35 -3.71 12.59
C HIS A 39 10.18 -4.61 11.36
N ALA A 40 10.44 -4.10 10.16
CA ALA A 40 10.47 -4.93 8.96
C ALA A 40 11.40 -6.15 9.11
N PRO A 41 11.20 -7.23 8.33
CA PRO A 41 12.08 -8.38 8.36
C PRO A 41 13.54 -8.02 8.16
N ASP A 42 14.40 -8.52 9.05
CA ASP A 42 15.85 -8.30 9.00
C ASP A 42 16.53 -9.07 7.85
N SER A 43 15.83 -10.04 7.24
CA SER A 43 16.28 -10.78 6.07
C SER A 43 15.15 -11.02 5.07
N LEU A 44 15.45 -10.80 3.79
CA LEU A 44 14.57 -11.08 2.67
C LEU A 44 14.45 -12.57 2.36
N ASN A 45 15.32 -13.43 2.89
CA ASN A 45 15.31 -14.87 2.61
C ASN A 45 14.39 -15.69 3.54
N ALA A 46 13.94 -15.10 4.65
CA ALA A 46 13.07 -15.74 5.63
C ALA A 46 11.61 -15.79 5.12
N THR A 47 11.33 -16.74 4.23
CA THR A 47 9.99 -16.90 3.64
C THR A 47 9.07 -17.61 4.62
N LEU A 48 8.03 -16.93 5.10
CA LEU A 48 7.02 -17.59 5.92
C LEU A 48 6.13 -18.50 5.07
N TRP A 49 5.62 -17.96 3.96
CA TRP A 49 4.83 -18.70 2.98
C TRP A 49 4.75 -17.95 1.65
N SER A 50 4.40 -18.68 0.59
CA SER A 50 4.00 -18.12 -0.71
C SER A 50 2.71 -18.77 -1.19
N VAL A 51 1.79 -17.96 -1.71
CA VAL A 51 0.53 -18.42 -2.30
C VAL A 51 0.40 -17.91 -3.73
N SER A 52 0.23 -18.84 -4.67
CA SER A 52 0.07 -18.55 -6.10
C SER A 52 -1.13 -19.26 -6.73
N GLN A 53 -1.83 -20.12 -5.97
CA GLN A 53 -2.92 -20.95 -6.46
C GLN A 53 -3.97 -21.21 -5.38
N HIS A 54 -5.24 -21.22 -5.76
CA HIS A 54 -6.35 -21.64 -4.91
C HIS A 54 -7.62 -21.91 -5.74
N PRO A 55 -8.25 -23.11 -5.63
CA PRO A 55 -7.73 -24.31 -4.95
C PRO A 55 -6.41 -24.80 -5.59
N PRO A 56 -5.68 -25.77 -4.99
CA PRO A 56 -4.45 -26.30 -5.58
C PRO A 56 -4.62 -26.68 -7.05
N GLY A 57 -3.68 -26.27 -7.91
CA GLY A 57 -3.73 -26.44 -9.37
C GLY A 57 -4.46 -25.32 -10.12
N THR A 58 -5.11 -24.38 -9.43
CA THR A 58 -5.80 -23.23 -10.04
C THR A 58 -5.06 -21.93 -9.72
N PRO A 59 -4.34 -21.31 -10.68
CA PRO A 59 -3.57 -20.10 -10.43
C PRO A 59 -4.43 -18.92 -9.94
N ILE A 60 -3.87 -18.13 -9.02
CA ILE A 60 -4.38 -16.81 -8.65
C ILE A 60 -3.61 -15.77 -9.45
N ALA A 61 -4.31 -15.08 -10.35
CA ALA A 61 -3.72 -14.00 -11.14
C ALA A 61 -3.76 -12.69 -10.35
N PHE A 62 -2.84 -12.47 -9.41
CA PHE A 62 -2.76 -11.21 -8.65
C PHE A 62 -2.57 -10.00 -9.57
N GLU A 63 -3.13 -8.85 -9.18
CA GLU A 63 -2.92 -7.60 -9.89
C GLU A 63 -1.53 -7.06 -9.54
N GLY A 64 -0.58 -7.19 -10.46
CA GLY A 64 0.86 -7.09 -10.18
C GLY A 64 1.25 -5.84 -9.40
N PRO A 65 0.98 -4.61 -9.88
CA PRO A 65 1.41 -3.38 -9.20
C PRO A 65 0.60 -3.01 -7.96
N SER A 66 -0.50 -3.72 -7.69
CA SER A 66 -1.34 -3.50 -6.50
C SER A 66 -0.57 -3.86 -5.23
N GLY A 67 -0.77 -3.08 -4.17
CA GLY A 67 -0.23 -3.36 -2.84
C GLY A 67 -1.20 -4.19 -2.00
N PRO A 68 -0.72 -5.16 -1.19
CA PRO A 68 -1.53 -5.76 -0.14
C PRO A 68 -1.94 -4.75 0.93
N VAL A 69 -3.00 -5.06 1.67
CA VAL A 69 -3.29 -4.45 2.98
C VAL A 69 -3.41 -5.54 4.01
N VAL A 70 -3.07 -5.24 5.26
CA VAL A 70 -3.07 -6.19 6.37
C VAL A 70 -3.97 -5.65 7.48
N PHE A 71 -4.91 -6.46 7.93
CA PHE A 71 -5.81 -6.12 9.02
C PHE A 71 -6.19 -7.37 9.81
N ALA A 72 -6.04 -7.30 11.13
CA ALA A 72 -6.47 -8.34 12.06
C ALA A 72 -5.99 -9.77 11.68
N GLY A 73 -4.70 -9.89 11.37
CA GLY A 73 -4.06 -11.17 11.02
C GLY A 73 -4.37 -11.68 9.62
N ARG A 74 -4.86 -10.82 8.72
CA ARG A 74 -5.23 -11.21 7.34
C ARG A 74 -4.64 -10.25 6.33
N VAL A 75 -4.18 -10.82 5.22
CA VAL A 75 -3.66 -10.10 4.05
C VAL A 75 -4.73 -10.08 2.97
N TYR A 76 -5.08 -8.88 2.51
CA TYR A 76 -6.07 -8.67 1.46
C TYR A 76 -5.42 -8.14 0.20
N VAL A 77 -5.73 -8.77 -0.93
CA VAL A 77 -5.09 -8.46 -2.23
C VAL A 77 -6.09 -8.51 -3.38
N ASN A 78 -5.90 -7.60 -4.34
CA ASN A 78 -6.64 -7.56 -5.59
C ASN A 78 -6.06 -8.59 -6.57
N ALA A 79 -6.95 -9.38 -7.20
CA ALA A 79 -6.57 -10.33 -8.24
C ALA A 79 -7.59 -10.32 -9.39
N ARG A 80 -7.13 -10.71 -10.58
CA ARG A 80 -7.98 -10.95 -11.74
C ARG A 80 -8.65 -12.32 -11.62
N HIS A 81 -9.92 -12.38 -12.01
CA HIS A 81 -10.64 -13.61 -12.24
C HIS A 81 -10.64 -13.91 -13.75
N LEU A 82 -10.03 -15.05 -14.10
CA LEU A 82 -9.86 -15.49 -15.48
C LEU A 82 -10.76 -16.67 -15.79
N VAL A 83 -11.44 -16.63 -16.93
CA VAL A 83 -12.17 -17.77 -17.52
C VAL A 83 -11.56 -18.03 -18.88
N SER A 84 -10.96 -19.21 -19.08
CA SER A 84 -10.23 -19.55 -20.31
C SER A 84 -9.20 -18.50 -20.71
N ASN A 85 -8.41 -18.02 -19.73
CA ASN A 85 -7.42 -16.92 -19.84
C ASN A 85 -7.99 -15.53 -20.16
N LEU A 86 -9.31 -15.37 -20.29
CA LEU A 86 -9.94 -14.07 -20.43
C LEU A 86 -10.23 -13.45 -19.06
N HIS A 87 -9.77 -12.22 -18.85
CA HIS A 87 -10.13 -11.44 -17.67
C HIS A 87 -11.59 -10.98 -17.75
N VAL A 88 -12.44 -11.59 -16.91
CA VAL A 88 -13.88 -11.35 -16.89
C VAL A 88 -14.34 -10.54 -15.67
N ASN A 89 -13.64 -10.66 -14.54
CA ASN A 89 -13.91 -9.97 -13.28
C ASN A 89 -12.62 -9.74 -12.50
N ASN A 90 -12.68 -8.95 -11.43
CA ASN A 90 -11.67 -9.02 -10.37
C ASN A 90 -12.22 -9.84 -9.20
N LYS A 91 -11.33 -10.17 -8.27
CA LYS A 91 -11.66 -10.77 -6.99
C LYS A 91 -10.79 -10.13 -5.91
N LEU A 92 -11.39 -9.91 -4.75
CA LEU A 92 -10.66 -9.64 -3.52
C LEU A 92 -10.34 -11.00 -2.88
N VAL A 93 -9.07 -11.23 -2.54
CA VAL A 93 -8.61 -12.47 -1.92
C VAL A 93 -8.13 -12.15 -0.51
N ALA A 94 -8.62 -12.90 0.48
CA ALA A 94 -8.12 -12.85 1.84
C ALA A 94 -7.26 -14.08 2.13
N VAL A 95 -6.10 -13.83 2.72
CA VAL A 95 -5.11 -14.83 3.08
C VAL A 95 -4.79 -14.69 4.56
N GLU A 96 -4.74 -15.79 5.29
CA GLU A 96 -4.29 -15.82 6.68
C GLU A 96 -2.81 -15.42 6.75
N ALA A 97 -2.52 -14.36 7.52
CA ALA A 97 -1.18 -13.77 7.58
C ALA A 97 -0.13 -14.74 8.12
N SER A 98 -0.54 -15.61 9.06
CA SER A 98 0.36 -16.57 9.71
C SER A 98 0.69 -17.81 8.86
N THR A 99 -0.17 -18.20 7.92
CA THR A 99 -0.05 -19.51 7.24
C THR A 99 -0.09 -19.46 5.72
N GLY A 100 -0.51 -18.35 5.13
CA GLY A 100 -0.71 -18.26 3.68
C GLY A 100 -1.96 -18.98 3.19
N GLN A 101 -2.82 -19.48 4.10
CA GLN A 101 -4.08 -20.11 3.73
C GLN A 101 -5.05 -19.09 3.15
N VAL A 102 -5.53 -19.33 1.93
CA VAL A 102 -6.64 -18.54 1.38
C VAL A 102 -7.91 -18.83 2.19
N LEU A 103 -8.47 -17.80 2.80
CA LEU A 103 -9.66 -17.88 3.65
C LEU A 103 -10.94 -17.74 2.83
N TRP A 104 -10.97 -16.77 1.92
CA TRP A 104 -12.08 -16.52 1.02
C TRP A 104 -11.66 -15.77 -0.24
N GLN A 105 -12.51 -15.82 -1.26
CA GLN A 105 -12.39 -15.05 -2.50
C GLN A 105 -13.75 -14.47 -2.89
N THR A 106 -13.82 -13.16 -3.08
CA THR A 106 -15.06 -12.46 -3.39
C THR A 106 -14.96 -11.83 -4.77
N LEU A 107 -15.83 -12.26 -5.70
CA LEU A 107 -15.90 -11.66 -7.03
C LEU A 107 -16.39 -10.22 -6.95
N VAL A 108 -15.71 -9.33 -7.65
CA VAL A 108 -16.08 -7.92 -7.81
C VAL A 108 -16.10 -7.56 -9.30
N ALA A 109 -16.45 -6.32 -9.61
CA ALA A 109 -16.46 -5.87 -11.00
C ALA A 109 -15.07 -5.97 -11.64
N LYS A 110 -15.06 -6.11 -12.97
CA LYS A 110 -13.83 -6.13 -13.75
C LYS A 110 -13.13 -4.77 -13.66
N SER A 111 -11.82 -4.77 -13.44
CA SER A 111 -10.99 -3.57 -13.59
C SER A 111 -10.94 -3.12 -15.05
N VAL A 112 -10.70 -1.83 -15.25
CA VAL A 112 -10.65 -1.18 -16.57
C VAL A 112 -9.26 -0.58 -16.74
N LEU A 113 -8.73 -0.61 -17.97
CA LEU A 113 -7.40 -0.10 -18.32
C LEU A 113 -6.26 -0.67 -17.45
N ASP A 114 -6.31 -1.98 -17.15
CA ASP A 114 -5.33 -2.69 -16.32
C ASP A 114 -5.10 -2.02 -14.95
N SER A 115 -6.16 -1.42 -14.39
CA SER A 115 -6.10 -0.70 -13.12
C SER A 115 -5.53 -1.55 -11.98
N TRP A 116 -4.54 -0.99 -11.27
CA TRP A 116 -3.86 -1.60 -10.12
C TRP A 116 -4.31 -1.04 -8.77
N SER A 117 -5.59 -0.63 -8.67
CA SER A 117 -6.18 -0.19 -7.41
C SER A 117 -5.91 -1.21 -6.29
N SER A 118 -5.41 -0.71 -5.17
CA SER A 118 -5.16 -1.51 -3.98
C SER A 118 -6.34 -1.40 -3.02
N PRO A 119 -6.63 -2.46 -2.24
CA PRO A 119 -7.67 -2.39 -1.21
C PRO A 119 -7.34 -1.36 -0.11
N ALA A 120 -8.36 -1.02 0.68
CA ALA A 120 -8.24 -0.26 1.91
C ALA A 120 -9.16 -0.88 2.97
N VAL A 121 -8.91 -0.61 4.25
CA VAL A 121 -9.67 -1.18 5.35
C VAL A 121 -10.44 -0.09 6.10
N ASP A 122 -11.71 -0.37 6.39
CA ASP A 122 -12.49 0.30 7.42
C ASP A 122 -12.51 -0.60 8.65
N GLU A 123 -11.56 -0.34 9.55
CA GLU A 123 -11.34 -1.15 10.75
C GLU A 123 -12.51 -1.06 11.75
N VAL A 124 -13.21 0.08 11.79
CA VAL A 124 -14.33 0.31 12.71
C VAL A 124 -15.51 -0.58 12.33
N ASN A 125 -15.77 -0.72 11.03
CA ASN A 125 -16.87 -1.54 10.52
C ASN A 125 -16.44 -2.96 10.10
N GLY A 126 -15.14 -3.28 10.17
CA GLY A 126 -14.59 -4.57 9.75
C GLY A 126 -14.77 -4.85 8.26
N LEU A 127 -14.57 -3.83 7.42
CA LEU A 127 -14.77 -3.92 5.97
C LEU A 127 -13.46 -3.73 5.20
N VAL A 128 -13.32 -4.46 4.10
CA VAL A 128 -12.26 -4.24 3.10
C VAL A 128 -12.90 -3.66 1.85
N LEU A 129 -12.42 -2.49 1.45
CA LEU A 129 -12.91 -1.71 0.33
C LEU A 129 -12.00 -1.90 -0.87
N LEU A 130 -12.57 -2.24 -2.02
CA LEU A 130 -11.84 -2.39 -3.29
C LEU A 130 -12.59 -1.70 -4.43
N ALA A 131 -11.90 -0.80 -5.13
CA ALA A 131 -12.43 -0.07 -6.28
C ALA A 131 -12.07 -0.77 -7.61
N THR A 132 -13.08 -1.10 -8.41
CA THR A 132 -12.91 -1.78 -9.70
C THR A 132 -14.03 -1.37 -10.65
N GLY A 133 -13.71 -1.06 -11.91
CA GLY A 133 -14.70 -0.52 -12.84
C GLY A 133 -15.33 0.75 -12.25
N ALA A 134 -16.63 0.96 -12.45
CA ALA A 134 -17.36 2.10 -11.88
C ALA A 134 -17.93 1.82 -10.47
N ARG A 135 -17.22 1.05 -9.64
CA ARG A 135 -17.73 0.58 -8.34
C ARG A 135 -16.68 0.64 -7.23
N LEU A 136 -17.10 1.08 -6.06
CA LEU A 136 -16.41 0.82 -4.79
C LEU A 136 -17.20 -0.26 -4.04
N ASN A 137 -16.56 -1.40 -3.80
CA ASN A 137 -17.18 -2.56 -3.16
C ASN A 137 -16.66 -2.66 -1.74
N ALA A 138 -17.54 -2.86 -0.75
CA ALA A 138 -17.13 -3.18 0.61
C ALA A 138 -17.48 -4.63 0.94
N VAL A 139 -16.47 -5.35 1.36
CA VAL A 139 -16.51 -6.78 1.66
C VAL A 139 -16.22 -6.96 3.13
N ASP A 140 -17.01 -7.79 3.81
CA ASP A 140 -16.78 -8.14 5.20
C ASP A 140 -15.41 -8.83 5.37
N ALA A 141 -14.56 -8.25 6.21
CA ALA A 141 -13.16 -8.66 6.38
C ALA A 141 -13.05 -10.12 6.89
N LEU A 142 -14.04 -10.57 7.66
CA LEU A 142 -14.05 -11.89 8.29
C LEU A 142 -14.58 -12.98 7.33
N THR A 143 -15.67 -12.70 6.64
CA THR A 143 -16.46 -13.71 5.90
C THR A 143 -16.30 -13.64 4.39
N GLY A 144 -15.85 -12.51 3.83
CA GLY A 144 -15.83 -12.29 2.40
C GLY A 144 -17.21 -11.93 1.82
N GLU A 145 -18.24 -11.72 2.64
CA GLU A 145 -19.55 -11.31 2.16
C GLU A 145 -19.51 -9.88 1.60
N LEU A 146 -20.04 -9.67 0.41
CA LEU A 146 -20.24 -8.31 -0.13
C LEU A 146 -21.34 -7.60 0.67
N ARG A 147 -20.99 -6.52 1.37
CA ARG A 147 -21.91 -5.80 2.27
C ARG A 147 -22.63 -4.67 1.56
N TRP A 148 -21.92 -3.90 0.75
CA TRP A 148 -22.49 -2.85 -0.07
C TRP A 148 -21.62 -2.55 -1.30
N THR A 149 -22.20 -1.82 -2.25
CA THR A 149 -21.49 -1.31 -3.43
C THR A 149 -21.97 0.09 -3.76
N ALA A 150 -21.05 1.04 -3.78
CA ALA A 150 -21.30 2.37 -4.33
C ALA A 150 -21.06 2.32 -5.84
N VAL A 151 -22.01 2.81 -6.63
CA VAL A 151 -21.88 2.93 -8.10
C VAL A 151 -21.48 4.37 -8.43
N LEU A 152 -20.35 4.53 -9.11
CA LEU A 152 -19.79 5.83 -9.49
C LEU A 152 -20.21 6.18 -10.92
N ASN A 153 -20.04 7.45 -11.30
CA ASN A 153 -20.41 7.90 -12.65
C ASN A 153 -19.42 7.43 -13.72
N ARG A 154 -18.15 7.17 -13.36
CA ARG A 154 -17.11 6.67 -14.26
C ARG A 154 -16.30 5.55 -13.61
N ASN A 155 -15.49 4.90 -14.44
CA ASN A 155 -14.57 3.86 -13.97
C ASN A 155 -13.50 4.45 -13.05
N VAL A 156 -13.02 3.66 -12.10
CA VAL A 156 -11.84 3.92 -11.31
C VAL A 156 -10.63 3.30 -12.00
N VAL A 157 -9.59 4.10 -12.20
CA VAL A 157 -8.32 3.67 -12.83
C VAL A 157 -7.17 4.11 -11.93
N ASN A 158 -6.42 3.13 -11.42
CA ASN A 158 -5.20 3.24 -10.61
C ASN A 158 -5.34 3.89 -9.23
N ALA A 159 -6.49 4.51 -8.91
CA ALA A 159 -6.73 5.11 -7.60
C ALA A 159 -7.10 4.05 -6.56
N SER A 160 -6.54 4.16 -5.37
CA SER A 160 -6.88 3.28 -4.22
C SER A 160 -7.79 4.02 -3.24
N PRO A 161 -8.73 3.35 -2.55
CA PRO A 161 -9.62 4.02 -1.62
C PRO A 161 -8.88 4.62 -0.42
N LEU A 162 -9.43 5.70 0.12
CA LEU A 162 -9.07 6.28 1.41
C LEU A 162 -10.22 6.01 2.38
N VAL A 163 -9.92 5.67 3.62
CA VAL A 163 -10.93 5.53 4.69
C VAL A 163 -10.53 6.43 5.84
N LEU A 164 -11.47 7.26 6.30
CA LEU A 164 -11.34 8.12 7.47
C LEU A 164 -12.49 7.76 8.43
N PRO A 165 -12.27 6.82 9.37
CA PRO A 165 -13.31 6.38 10.30
C PRO A 165 -13.79 7.52 11.22
N ASP A 166 -12.89 8.42 11.59
CA ASP A 166 -13.19 9.54 12.48
C ASP A 166 -13.86 10.74 11.79
N ALA A 167 -13.91 10.75 10.45
CA ALA A 167 -14.46 11.88 9.71
C ALA A 167 -15.98 11.79 9.63
N ALA A 168 -16.69 12.71 10.31
CA ALA A 168 -18.12 12.97 10.13
C ALA A 168 -19.01 11.71 10.06
N ALA A 169 -18.80 10.77 10.98
CA ALA A 169 -19.42 9.43 11.01
C ALA A 169 -18.91 8.46 9.93
N GLY A 170 -17.58 8.28 9.81
CA GLY A 170 -16.95 7.28 8.95
C GLY A 170 -17.18 7.51 7.46
N ARG A 171 -16.10 7.83 6.73
CA ARG A 171 -16.16 8.11 5.30
C ARG A 171 -15.09 7.35 4.53
N ALA A 172 -15.49 6.84 3.37
CA ALA A 172 -14.56 6.37 2.35
C ALA A 172 -14.52 7.37 1.18
N PHE A 173 -13.35 7.49 0.57
CA PHE A 173 -13.12 8.36 -0.57
C PHE A 173 -12.46 7.62 -1.71
N ILE A 174 -12.89 7.94 -2.92
CA ILE A 174 -12.32 7.39 -4.15
C ILE A 174 -12.49 8.37 -5.29
N THR A 175 -11.53 8.43 -6.20
CA THR A 175 -11.63 9.23 -7.44
C THR A 175 -12.03 8.34 -8.61
N ASP A 176 -12.89 8.85 -9.49
CA ASP A 176 -13.08 8.22 -10.80
C ASP A 176 -12.07 8.75 -11.86
N PHE A 177 -12.10 8.16 -13.05
CA PHE A 177 -11.17 8.43 -14.14
C PHE A 177 -11.82 9.30 -15.21
N ASP A 178 -11.08 10.32 -15.64
CA ASP A 178 -11.37 11.09 -16.85
C ASP A 178 -10.11 11.41 -17.67
N GLY A 179 -8.95 10.81 -17.34
CA GLY A 179 -7.69 11.05 -18.05
C GLY A 179 -7.34 12.54 -18.12
N PHE A 180 -7.17 13.07 -19.34
CA PHE A 180 -6.93 14.51 -19.61
C PHE A 180 -8.22 15.32 -19.79
N GLY A 181 -9.37 14.75 -19.47
CA GLY A 181 -10.64 15.46 -19.43
C GLY A 181 -10.71 16.41 -18.23
N GLN A 182 -11.91 16.76 -17.81
CA GLN A 182 -12.17 17.78 -16.78
C GLN A 182 -13.34 17.42 -15.85
N SER A 183 -13.82 16.19 -15.94
CA SER A 183 -15.06 15.76 -15.30
C SER A 183 -14.86 14.65 -14.27
N ALA A 184 -13.61 14.30 -13.94
CA ALA A 184 -13.36 13.37 -12.84
C ALA A 184 -13.81 13.99 -11.52
N SER A 185 -14.22 13.13 -10.59
CA SER A 185 -14.73 13.52 -9.28
C SER A 185 -14.09 12.72 -8.17
N LEU A 186 -13.91 13.38 -7.02
CA LEU A 186 -13.72 12.72 -5.73
C LEU A 186 -15.09 12.44 -5.12
N TYR A 187 -15.34 11.19 -4.74
CA TYR A 187 -16.57 10.77 -4.08
C TYR A 187 -16.33 10.62 -2.58
N CYS A 188 -17.30 11.05 -1.79
CA CYS A 188 -17.39 10.79 -0.36
C CYS A 188 -18.55 9.83 -0.12
N ILE A 189 -18.24 8.68 0.44
CA ILE A 189 -19.17 7.56 0.60
C ILE A 189 -19.29 7.24 2.09
N ASN A 190 -20.52 7.10 2.56
CA ASN A 190 -20.78 6.76 3.94
C ASN A 190 -20.38 5.30 4.22
N THR A 191 -19.63 5.06 5.30
CA THR A 191 -19.30 3.69 5.73
C THR A 191 -20.01 3.28 7.02
N SER A 192 -20.37 4.25 7.86
CA SER A 192 -21.01 3.98 9.15
C SER A 192 -22.51 3.69 9.02
N PRO A 193 -23.12 3.02 10.01
CA PRO A 193 -24.56 2.84 10.07
C PRO A 193 -25.35 4.15 9.99
N LEU A 194 -26.57 4.06 9.43
CA LEU A 194 -27.51 5.17 9.36
C LEU A 194 -27.81 5.74 10.76
N ASN A 195 -27.69 7.06 10.90
CA ASN A 195 -28.20 7.83 12.02
C ASN A 195 -29.01 9.01 11.48
N ALA A 196 -30.33 8.98 11.65
CA ALA A 196 -31.24 9.96 11.04
C ALA A 196 -30.93 11.45 11.32
N VAL A 197 -30.15 11.76 12.36
CA VAL A 197 -29.77 13.13 12.71
C VAL A 197 -28.34 13.46 12.30
N GLY A 198 -27.37 12.63 12.71
CA GLY A 198 -25.94 12.91 12.52
C GLY A 198 -25.32 12.29 11.27
N ASN A 199 -25.97 11.28 10.67
CA ASN A 199 -25.49 10.55 9.50
C ASN A 199 -26.68 9.96 8.71
N PRO A 200 -27.47 10.79 8.00
CA PRO A 200 -28.71 10.36 7.36
C PRO A 200 -28.46 9.62 6.03
N TYR A 201 -27.41 8.82 5.97
CA TYR A 201 -26.98 8.03 4.82
C TYR A 201 -26.84 6.57 5.21
N GLU A 202 -27.26 5.66 4.33
CA GLU A 202 -27.00 4.23 4.48
C GLU A 202 -25.54 3.91 4.12
N PRO A 203 -24.94 2.83 4.66
CA PRO A 203 -23.62 2.38 4.24
C PRO A 203 -23.55 2.15 2.73
N GLY A 204 -22.53 2.70 2.09
CA GLY A 204 -22.33 2.66 0.64
C GLY A 204 -23.03 3.77 -0.15
N GLU A 205 -23.83 4.62 0.49
CA GLU A 205 -24.42 5.79 -0.18
C GLU A 205 -23.36 6.89 -0.40
N ILE A 206 -23.43 7.52 -1.58
CA ILE A 206 -22.64 8.70 -1.89
C ILE A 206 -23.23 9.88 -1.11
N VAL A 207 -22.46 10.42 -0.17
CA VAL A 207 -22.81 11.59 0.64
C VAL A 207 -22.70 12.85 -0.21
N TRP A 208 -21.60 12.95 -0.95
CA TRP A 208 -21.34 14.01 -1.93
C TRP A 208 -20.26 13.58 -2.92
N SER A 209 -20.17 14.30 -4.03
CA SER A 209 -19.05 14.22 -4.98
C SER A 209 -18.60 15.63 -5.36
N GLU A 210 -17.30 15.82 -5.55
CA GLU A 210 -16.71 17.10 -5.96
C GLU A 210 -15.89 16.92 -7.24
N PRO A 211 -16.03 17.80 -8.24
CA PRO A 211 -15.21 17.76 -9.43
C PRO A 211 -13.75 18.13 -9.11
N ILE A 212 -12.82 17.38 -9.68
CA ILE A 212 -11.38 17.53 -9.49
C ILE A 212 -10.60 17.70 -10.80
N GLY A 213 -11.29 17.80 -11.94
CA GLY A 213 -10.67 17.98 -13.26
C GLY A 213 -10.34 16.66 -13.94
N GLY A 214 -9.18 16.56 -14.59
CA GLY A 214 -8.67 15.32 -15.19
C GLY A 214 -8.02 14.44 -14.12
N ALA A 215 -8.29 13.14 -14.12
CA ALA A 215 -7.70 12.22 -13.13
C ALA A 215 -7.41 10.83 -13.67
N SER A 216 -6.29 10.26 -13.19
CA SER A 216 -5.89 8.87 -13.29
C SER A 216 -4.93 8.58 -12.14
N GLY A 217 -5.20 7.56 -11.30
CA GLY A 217 -4.31 7.24 -10.18
C GLY A 217 -4.26 8.24 -9.03
N ALA A 218 -5.20 9.20 -9.00
CA ALA A 218 -5.35 10.24 -7.98
C ALA A 218 -5.77 9.69 -6.60
N THR A 219 -4.90 8.88 -5.99
CA THR A 219 -5.13 8.28 -4.67
C THR A 219 -5.09 9.37 -3.61
N ALA A 220 -6.23 9.61 -2.96
CA ALA A 220 -6.36 10.65 -1.94
C ALA A 220 -5.67 10.26 -0.62
N ALA A 221 -5.21 11.28 0.11
CA ALA A 221 -4.78 11.19 1.50
C ALA A 221 -5.68 12.06 2.38
N GLY A 222 -5.69 11.84 3.69
CA GLY A 222 -6.48 12.68 4.58
C GLY A 222 -6.15 12.50 6.04
N GLU A 223 -6.53 13.52 6.81
CA GLU A 223 -6.40 13.59 8.26
C GLU A 223 -7.34 14.67 8.79
N GLY A 224 -7.84 14.50 10.02
CA GLY A 224 -8.50 15.59 10.75
C GLY A 224 -9.76 16.14 10.06
N GLY A 225 -10.46 15.32 9.27
CA GLY A 225 -11.63 15.75 8.51
C GLY A 225 -11.31 16.52 7.22
N ILE A 226 -10.05 16.51 6.77
CA ILE A 226 -9.62 17.08 5.48
C ILE A 226 -9.14 15.95 4.57
N VAL A 227 -9.53 16.02 3.30
CA VAL A 227 -9.05 15.14 2.24
C VAL A 227 -8.27 15.94 1.21
N TYR A 228 -7.12 15.41 0.82
CA TYR A 228 -6.22 15.97 -0.17
C TYR A 228 -6.17 15.05 -1.39
N VAL A 229 -6.32 15.65 -2.57
CA VAL A 229 -6.38 14.91 -3.83
C VAL A 229 -5.64 15.68 -4.94
N SER A 230 -4.90 14.94 -5.75
CA SER A 230 -4.18 15.45 -6.92
C SER A 230 -5.00 15.27 -8.20
N SER A 231 -4.66 16.01 -9.25
CA SER A 231 -5.26 15.88 -10.58
C SER A 231 -4.25 16.08 -11.70
N ILE A 232 -4.57 15.55 -12.88
CA ILE A 232 -3.77 15.68 -14.11
C ILE A 232 -3.90 17.09 -14.66
N SER A 233 -5.10 17.65 -14.63
CA SER A 233 -5.44 18.97 -15.12
C SER A 233 -6.64 19.49 -14.34
N PHE A 234 -6.78 20.82 -14.26
CA PHE A 234 -7.93 21.42 -13.61
C PHE A 234 -8.30 22.74 -14.28
N ASP A 235 -9.40 22.78 -15.04
CA ASP A 235 -9.71 23.97 -15.85
C ASP A 235 -10.46 25.09 -15.08
N GLU A 236 -10.46 25.05 -13.74
CA GLU A 236 -10.91 26.18 -12.91
C GLU A 236 -9.70 26.93 -12.32
N GLN A 237 -9.92 28.18 -11.91
CA GLN A 237 -8.98 28.96 -11.09
C GLN A 237 -7.54 29.06 -11.67
N SER A 238 -7.45 29.28 -12.99
CA SER A 238 -6.20 29.48 -13.74
C SER A 238 -5.28 28.25 -13.89
N CYS A 239 -5.73 27.04 -13.52
CA CYS A 239 -4.96 25.79 -13.67
C CYS A 239 -5.11 25.09 -15.05
N PHE A 240 -5.38 25.85 -16.12
CA PHE A 240 -5.68 25.30 -17.45
C PHE A 240 -4.60 24.33 -17.95
N GLU A 241 -4.97 23.06 -18.14
CA GLU A 241 -4.05 21.97 -18.53
C GLU A 241 -2.84 21.75 -17.58
N ILE A 242 -2.92 22.22 -16.33
CA ILE A 242 -1.87 22.12 -15.31
C ILE A 242 -2.36 21.22 -14.18
N GLY A 243 -1.47 20.35 -13.67
CA GLY A 243 -1.77 19.49 -12.53
C GLY A 243 -2.05 20.29 -11.27
N ALA A 244 -3.05 19.87 -10.51
CA ALA A 244 -3.46 20.56 -9.29
C ALA A 244 -3.50 19.63 -8.08
N ILE A 245 -3.41 20.21 -6.90
CA ILE A 245 -3.69 19.55 -5.62
C ILE A 245 -4.79 20.36 -4.95
N THR A 246 -5.79 19.67 -4.39
CA THR A 246 -6.97 20.28 -3.78
C THR A 246 -7.18 19.74 -2.37
N ALA A 247 -7.50 20.61 -1.43
CA ALA A 247 -7.95 20.25 -0.09
C ALA A 247 -9.46 20.44 0.05
N LEU A 248 -10.12 19.45 0.63
CA LEU A 248 -11.56 19.43 0.85
C LEU A 248 -11.90 19.11 2.31
N GLU A 249 -12.73 19.95 2.93
CA GLU A 249 -13.28 19.70 4.27
C GLU A 249 -14.47 18.75 4.20
N VAL A 250 -14.36 17.58 4.83
CA VAL A 250 -15.31 16.47 4.67
C VAL A 250 -16.73 16.84 5.10
N ALA A 251 -16.86 17.56 6.21
CA ALA A 251 -18.13 17.92 6.83
C ALA A 251 -18.74 19.23 6.29
N ALA A 252 -18.00 19.98 5.48
CA ALA A 252 -18.47 21.25 4.97
C ALA A 252 -19.65 21.09 4.00
N PRO A 253 -20.58 22.06 3.96
CA PRO A 253 -21.66 22.07 2.98
C PRO A 253 -21.13 22.29 1.55
N PRO A 254 -21.94 21.97 0.52
CA PRO A 254 -21.60 22.29 -0.87
C PRO A 254 -21.22 23.77 -1.04
N GLY A 255 -20.18 24.05 -1.82
CA GLY A 255 -19.71 25.40 -2.11
C GLY A 255 -18.69 25.99 -1.13
N SER A 256 -18.57 25.47 0.10
CA SER A 256 -17.48 25.81 1.04
C SER A 256 -16.54 24.64 1.32
N ARG A 257 -16.78 23.49 0.67
CA ARG A 257 -16.02 22.26 0.86
C ARG A 257 -14.57 22.37 0.42
N ARG A 258 -14.33 23.01 -0.71
CA ARG A 258 -12.98 23.24 -1.24
C ARG A 258 -12.33 24.35 -0.42
N LEU A 259 -11.32 24.00 0.37
CA LEU A 259 -10.55 24.95 1.18
C LEU A 259 -9.58 25.74 0.30
N TRP A 260 -8.86 25.02 -0.56
CA TRP A 260 -7.93 25.60 -1.52
C TRP A 260 -7.67 24.61 -2.67
N THR A 261 -7.23 25.15 -3.80
CA THR A 261 -6.65 24.41 -4.93
C THR A 261 -5.38 25.12 -5.37
N THR A 262 -4.31 24.36 -5.57
CA THR A 262 -3.02 24.88 -6.01
C THR A 262 -2.58 24.17 -7.26
N CYS A 263 -2.35 24.91 -8.35
CA CYS A 263 -1.72 24.39 -9.55
C CYS A 263 -0.21 24.27 -9.32
N ALA A 264 0.35 23.07 -9.52
CA ALA A 264 1.72 22.76 -9.15
C ALA A 264 2.49 21.99 -10.25
N GLY A 265 2.35 22.44 -11.50
CA GLY A 265 3.18 21.99 -12.62
C GLY A 265 2.53 20.93 -13.50
N THR A 266 3.32 19.97 -14.01
CA THR A 266 2.79 18.93 -14.90
C THR A 266 1.78 18.03 -14.18
N GLY A 267 0.88 17.38 -14.93
CA GLY A 267 -0.20 16.58 -14.35
C GLY A 267 0.26 15.50 -13.36
N PHE A 268 -0.52 15.30 -12.30
CA PHE A 268 -0.29 14.27 -11.29
C PHE A 268 -1.07 13.00 -11.61
N PHE A 269 -0.36 11.87 -11.66
CA PHE A 269 -0.93 10.54 -11.95
C PHE A 269 -0.82 9.58 -10.76
N GLY A 270 -0.36 10.09 -9.61
CA GLY A 270 -0.16 9.37 -8.37
C GLY A 270 -0.84 10.07 -7.20
N GLY A 271 -0.72 9.47 -6.02
CA GLY A 271 -1.27 10.03 -4.79
C GLY A 271 -0.47 11.20 -4.23
N VAL A 272 -0.94 11.69 -3.08
CA VAL A 272 -0.28 12.72 -2.27
C VAL A 272 0.06 12.13 -0.89
N THR A 273 1.17 12.57 -0.32
CA THR A 273 1.58 12.21 1.06
C THR A 273 1.36 13.39 1.96
N LEU A 274 0.77 13.17 3.14
CA LEU A 274 0.68 14.17 4.21
C LEU A 274 1.72 13.86 5.30
N ALA A 275 2.69 14.75 5.48
CA ALA A 275 3.73 14.60 6.49
C ALA A 275 4.11 15.96 7.09
N ASN A 276 4.22 16.03 8.42
CA ASN A 276 4.70 17.20 9.15
C ASN A 276 3.99 18.53 8.80
N GLY A 277 2.68 18.48 8.51
CA GLY A 277 1.89 19.65 8.11
C GLY A 277 2.07 20.08 6.65
N TYR A 278 2.75 19.28 5.84
CA TYR A 278 2.99 19.53 4.42
C TYR A 278 2.48 18.38 3.55
N LEU A 279 2.16 18.71 2.30
CA LEU A 279 1.82 17.76 1.27
C LEU A 279 2.96 17.59 0.29
N TYR A 280 3.23 16.34 -0.08
CA TYR A 280 4.23 15.98 -1.07
C TYR A 280 3.58 15.20 -2.21
N ALA A 281 3.88 15.57 -3.44
CA ALA A 281 3.36 14.88 -4.63
C ALA A 281 4.37 14.92 -5.76
N ALA A 282 4.41 13.85 -6.56
CA ALA A 282 5.25 13.77 -7.75
C ALA A 282 4.38 13.67 -9.00
N SER A 283 4.74 14.45 -10.02
CA SER A 283 4.00 14.51 -11.28
C SER A 283 4.53 13.51 -12.31
N TYR A 284 3.80 13.39 -13.42
CA TYR A 284 4.19 12.57 -14.56
C TYR A 284 4.14 13.38 -15.85
N ASN A 285 5.30 13.62 -16.44
CA ASN A 285 5.41 14.24 -17.75
C ASN A 285 5.61 13.19 -18.85
N LEU A 286 4.70 13.17 -19.84
CA LEU A 286 4.65 12.19 -20.93
C LEU A 286 5.74 12.38 -21.99
N SER A 287 6.48 13.50 -21.95
CA SER A 287 7.46 13.88 -22.95
C SER A 287 8.75 14.43 -22.34
N GLY A 288 9.87 14.27 -23.03
CA GLY A 288 11.19 14.64 -22.52
C GLY A 288 11.96 13.45 -21.95
N SER A 289 13.12 13.71 -21.37
CA SER A 289 14.05 12.70 -20.85
C SER A 289 14.64 13.12 -19.52
N GLY A 290 14.79 12.18 -18.59
CA GLY A 290 15.51 12.34 -17.32
C GLY A 290 14.99 13.48 -16.43
N ASP A 291 14.45 13.14 -15.27
CA ASP A 291 13.99 14.12 -14.28
C ASP A 291 13.08 15.23 -14.86
N ASN A 292 12.22 14.87 -15.81
CA ASN A 292 11.39 15.79 -16.59
C ASN A 292 10.05 16.14 -15.93
N SER A 293 9.83 15.66 -14.70
CA SER A 293 8.63 15.87 -13.90
C SER A 293 8.99 16.65 -12.63
N LEU A 294 8.05 16.86 -11.72
CA LEU A 294 8.22 17.69 -10.55
C LEU A 294 7.80 16.95 -9.28
N LEU A 295 8.65 17.00 -8.27
CA LEU A 295 8.29 16.75 -6.89
C LEU A 295 7.96 18.11 -6.25
N VAL A 296 6.83 18.19 -5.57
CA VAL A 296 6.34 19.44 -4.97
C VAL A 296 6.12 19.28 -3.48
N LYS A 297 6.32 20.37 -2.72
CA LYS A 297 5.93 20.51 -1.33
C LYS A 297 4.99 21.69 -1.17
N LEU A 298 3.80 21.45 -0.63
CA LEU A 298 2.82 22.49 -0.32
C LEU A 298 2.55 22.53 1.19
N ASP A 299 2.27 23.71 1.73
CA ASP A 299 1.69 23.85 3.06
C ASP A 299 0.27 23.24 3.06
N ALA A 300 0.01 22.26 3.94
CA ALA A 300 -1.24 21.50 3.88
C ALA A 300 -2.47 22.32 4.32
N ALA A 301 -2.26 23.37 5.12
CA ALA A 301 -3.34 24.22 5.62
C ALA A 301 -3.78 25.26 4.58
N THR A 302 -2.81 25.84 3.86
CA THR A 302 -3.02 27.00 2.98
C THR A 302 -2.92 26.69 1.49
N GLY A 303 -2.35 25.53 1.14
CA GLY A 303 -2.03 25.14 -0.23
C GLY A 303 -0.85 25.89 -0.83
N GLN A 304 -0.18 26.77 -0.07
CA GLN A 304 0.90 27.58 -0.62
C GLN A 304 2.10 26.71 -1.01
N PRO A 305 2.64 26.85 -2.26
CA PRO A 305 3.86 26.18 -2.65
C PRO A 305 5.04 26.62 -1.78
N VAL A 306 5.74 25.65 -1.20
CA VAL A 306 6.99 25.89 -0.47
C VAL A 306 8.15 25.77 -1.44
N TRP A 307 8.24 24.64 -2.15
CA TRP A 307 9.23 24.41 -3.19
C TRP A 307 8.76 23.39 -4.22
N THR A 308 9.42 23.41 -5.37
CA THR A 308 9.36 22.36 -6.39
C THR A 308 10.77 22.00 -6.82
N ILE A 309 10.98 20.74 -7.20
CA ILE A 309 12.27 20.25 -7.70
C ILE A 309 12.06 19.24 -8.83
N PRO A 310 12.91 19.22 -9.88
CA PRO A 310 12.84 18.20 -10.91
C PRO A 310 12.98 16.78 -10.32
N CYS A 311 12.12 15.87 -10.78
CA CYS A 311 12.16 14.45 -10.46
C CYS A 311 11.80 13.62 -11.69
N GLU A 312 12.11 12.32 -11.64
CA GLU A 312 11.71 11.39 -12.68
C GLU A 312 10.19 11.17 -12.64
N ARG A 313 9.58 10.90 -13.80
CA ARG A 313 8.12 10.74 -13.92
C ARG A 313 7.61 9.56 -13.11
N THR A 314 6.51 9.73 -12.39
CA THR A 314 5.97 8.65 -11.56
C THR A 314 4.49 8.80 -11.22
N SER A 315 3.87 7.68 -10.86
CA SER A 315 2.57 7.57 -10.18
C SER A 315 2.74 7.11 -8.72
N SER A 316 3.97 6.92 -8.23
CA SER A 316 4.28 6.61 -6.83
C SER A 316 3.96 7.79 -5.92
N THR A 317 3.63 7.48 -4.68
CA THR A 317 3.43 8.47 -3.60
C THR A 317 4.76 8.66 -2.85
N PRO A 318 5.24 9.89 -2.60
CA PRO A 318 6.53 10.11 -1.92
C PRO A 318 6.58 9.55 -0.49
N VAL A 319 7.67 8.90 -0.09
CA VAL A 319 7.88 8.45 1.30
C VAL A 319 8.73 9.48 2.03
N VAL A 320 8.19 10.13 3.06
CA VAL A 320 8.82 11.27 3.75
C VAL A 320 9.24 10.89 5.16
N VAL A 321 10.54 10.80 5.41
CA VAL A 321 11.13 10.43 6.70
C VAL A 321 12.03 11.57 7.16
N GLU A 322 11.63 12.27 8.22
CA GLU A 322 12.33 13.46 8.71
C GLU A 322 12.56 14.50 7.59
N ASP A 323 13.82 14.73 7.20
CA ASP A 323 14.24 15.64 6.13
C ASP A 323 14.49 14.91 4.79
N ARG A 324 14.23 13.60 4.69
CA ARG A 324 14.44 12.78 3.50
C ARG A 324 13.12 12.45 2.80
N ILE A 325 13.14 12.50 1.47
CA ILE A 325 12.03 12.07 0.62
C ILE A 325 12.55 11.01 -0.34
N TYR A 326 11.96 9.83 -0.30
CA TYR A 326 12.23 8.73 -1.22
C TYR A 326 11.13 8.60 -2.25
N LEU A 327 11.52 8.46 -3.51
CA LEU A 327 10.59 8.39 -4.63
C LEU A 327 10.99 7.26 -5.57
N SER A 328 10.09 6.26 -5.72
CA SER A 328 10.19 5.30 -6.82
C SER A 328 9.65 5.96 -8.08
N ALA A 329 10.42 5.91 -9.17
CA ALA A 329 10.08 6.63 -10.39
C ALA A 329 10.63 5.94 -11.64
N GLY A 330 10.18 6.45 -12.78
CA GLY A 330 10.70 6.09 -14.08
C GLY A 330 10.07 4.84 -14.68
N ILE A 331 10.20 4.74 -15.99
CA ILE A 331 9.65 3.65 -16.79
C ILE A 331 10.69 3.25 -17.83
N ASN A 332 10.69 1.97 -18.22
CA ASN A 332 11.56 1.52 -19.30
C ASN A 332 11.15 2.20 -20.62
N GLY A 333 12.07 2.97 -21.23
CA GLY A 333 11.85 3.67 -22.48
C GLY A 333 11.33 5.11 -22.29
N PHE A 334 10.83 5.74 -23.37
CA PHE A 334 10.29 7.11 -23.35
C PHE A 334 11.25 8.20 -22.81
N GLY A 335 12.57 8.00 -22.95
CA GLY A 335 13.58 8.89 -22.38
C GLY A 335 13.73 8.79 -20.85
N SER A 336 13.14 7.76 -20.24
CA SER A 336 13.14 7.49 -18.81
C SER A 336 13.86 6.18 -18.51
N ALA A 337 14.24 6.00 -17.25
CA ALA A 337 14.75 4.74 -16.71
C ALA A 337 14.20 4.55 -15.29
N PRO A 338 13.80 3.33 -14.90
CA PRO A 338 13.38 3.05 -13.54
C PRO A 338 14.51 3.34 -12.56
N LYS A 339 14.19 4.09 -11.50
CA LYS A 339 15.12 4.47 -10.44
C LYS A 339 14.39 4.76 -9.14
N VAL A 340 15.13 4.71 -8.05
CA VAL A 340 14.74 5.37 -6.79
C VAL A 340 15.54 6.65 -6.65
N GLN A 341 14.87 7.73 -6.26
CA GLN A 341 15.50 9.01 -6.00
C GLN A 341 15.35 9.36 -4.53
N CYS A 342 16.38 9.99 -3.96
CA CYS A 342 16.34 10.58 -2.64
C CYS A 342 16.56 12.07 -2.71
N PHE A 343 15.71 12.81 -2.00
CA PHE A 343 15.80 14.25 -1.86
C PHE A 343 15.94 14.61 -0.38
N ARG A 344 16.58 15.74 -0.12
CA ARG A 344 16.57 16.40 1.19
C ARG A 344 15.70 17.64 1.13
N ASP A 345 14.85 17.81 2.14
CA ASP A 345 14.06 19.02 2.37
C ASP A 345 14.81 19.95 3.33
N ASP A 346 15.37 21.04 2.80
CA ASP A 346 16.07 22.09 3.56
C ASP A 346 15.08 23.18 4.05
N GLY A 347 13.81 22.82 4.19
CA GLY A 347 12.72 23.70 4.62
C GLY A 347 12.12 24.46 3.45
N ALA A 348 12.86 25.46 2.94
CA ALA A 348 12.41 26.36 1.87
C ALA A 348 12.79 25.91 0.45
N LEU A 349 13.65 24.90 0.34
CA LEU A 349 14.07 24.29 -0.93
C LEU A 349 14.31 22.80 -0.72
N ALA A 350 14.41 22.06 -1.82
CA ALA A 350 14.88 20.69 -1.80
C ALA A 350 16.18 20.54 -2.59
N VAL A 351 16.93 19.48 -2.30
CA VAL A 351 18.12 19.06 -3.05
C VAL A 351 18.02 17.57 -3.34
N LYS A 352 18.21 17.16 -4.60
CA LYS A 352 18.38 15.74 -4.93
C LYS A 352 19.73 15.27 -4.40
N LEU A 353 19.72 14.26 -3.53
CA LEU A 353 20.93 13.70 -2.92
C LEU A 353 21.54 12.61 -3.79
N TRP A 354 20.71 11.72 -4.31
CA TRP A 354 21.12 10.62 -5.18
C TRP A 354 19.96 10.05 -5.98
N ASP A 355 20.28 9.32 -7.05
CA ASP A 355 19.36 8.37 -7.67
C ASP A 355 20.07 7.09 -8.09
N THR A 356 19.36 5.96 -7.99
CA THR A 356 19.98 4.63 -8.17
C THR A 356 20.48 4.38 -9.58
N TYR A 357 19.88 5.02 -10.60
CA TYR A 357 20.23 4.76 -12.00
C TYR A 357 21.43 5.60 -12.46
N VAL A 358 21.35 6.93 -12.32
CA VAL A 358 22.38 7.85 -12.83
C VAL A 358 23.68 7.68 -12.06
N ASP A 359 23.61 7.62 -10.73
CA ASP A 359 24.81 7.60 -9.87
C ASP A 359 25.58 6.28 -9.96
N THR A 360 24.92 5.20 -10.41
CA THR A 360 25.56 3.90 -10.64
C THR A 360 25.87 3.64 -12.13
N GLY A 361 25.70 4.63 -13.00
CA GLY A 361 25.91 4.46 -14.45
C GLY A 361 24.98 3.43 -15.09
N GLY A 362 23.79 3.25 -14.53
CA GLY A 362 22.77 2.29 -14.98
C GLY A 362 22.92 0.88 -14.42
N ALA A 363 23.84 0.64 -13.49
CA ALA A 363 24.03 -0.68 -12.88
C ALA A 363 22.88 -1.06 -11.92
N LEU A 364 22.22 -0.07 -11.29
CA LEU A 364 21.16 -0.29 -10.30
C LEU A 364 19.81 0.27 -10.79
N VAL A 365 19.10 -0.55 -11.57
CA VAL A 365 17.76 -0.27 -12.10
C VAL A 365 16.71 -0.84 -11.14
N LEU A 366 16.11 0.04 -10.34
CA LEU A 366 15.16 -0.30 -9.27
C LEU A 366 13.93 0.59 -9.35
N GLY A 367 12.90 0.24 -8.58
CA GLY A 367 11.64 0.95 -8.56
C GLY A 367 10.91 0.86 -9.89
N GLY A 368 10.13 1.90 -10.15
CA GLY A 368 9.28 2.04 -11.31
C GLY A 368 8.11 2.95 -10.99
N TRP A 369 7.53 3.56 -12.02
CA TRP A 369 6.49 4.58 -11.89
C TRP A 369 5.21 4.12 -11.18
N THR A 370 4.94 2.80 -11.10
CA THR A 370 3.75 2.24 -10.41
C THR A 370 4.06 1.67 -9.04
N HIS A 371 5.32 1.63 -8.63
CA HIS A 371 5.73 0.99 -7.38
C HIS A 371 5.72 1.96 -6.23
N GLN A 372 5.11 1.55 -5.12
CA GLN A 372 5.20 2.25 -3.84
C GLN A 372 6.28 1.59 -2.98
N PRO A 373 7.38 2.28 -2.66
CA PRO A 373 8.36 1.76 -1.72
C PRO A 373 7.84 1.90 -0.28
N VAL A 374 8.45 1.14 0.63
CA VAL A 374 8.18 1.23 2.07
C VAL A 374 9.49 1.42 2.84
N TYR A 375 9.49 2.33 3.79
CA TYR A 375 10.59 2.59 4.70
C TYR A 375 10.37 1.91 6.05
N SER A 376 11.43 1.32 6.61
CA SER A 376 11.45 0.83 7.99
C SER A 376 12.87 0.87 8.55
N ASP A 377 13.04 1.51 9.71
CA ASP A 377 14.27 1.48 10.52
C ASP A 377 15.59 1.71 9.73
N GLY A 378 15.61 2.72 8.86
CA GLY A 378 16.78 3.07 8.04
C GLY A 378 16.94 2.24 6.76
N VAL A 379 15.97 1.37 6.44
CA VAL A 379 15.95 0.53 5.25
C VAL A 379 14.76 0.89 4.37
N LEU A 380 14.99 0.98 3.05
CA LEU A 380 13.93 1.14 2.06
C LEU A 380 13.75 -0.17 1.28
N TYR A 381 12.53 -0.70 1.30
CA TYR A 381 12.13 -1.90 0.56
C TYR A 381 11.55 -1.50 -0.79
N VAL A 382 12.21 -1.93 -1.86
CA VAL A 382 11.92 -1.47 -3.23
C VAL A 382 11.91 -2.62 -4.22
N GLY A 383 10.89 -2.64 -5.06
CA GLY A 383 10.74 -3.54 -6.19
C GLY A 383 11.65 -3.24 -7.37
N LYS A 384 11.78 -4.20 -8.28
CA LYS A 384 12.30 -4.00 -9.64
C LYS A 384 11.21 -4.23 -10.68
N ILE A 385 10.92 -3.20 -11.47
CA ILE A 385 9.96 -3.29 -12.57
C ILE A 385 10.44 -4.35 -13.60
N PRO A 386 9.54 -5.20 -14.13
CA PRO A 386 9.91 -6.20 -15.13
C PRO A 386 10.51 -5.55 -16.39
N THR A 387 11.53 -6.20 -16.96
CA THR A 387 12.16 -5.79 -18.22
C THR A 387 11.48 -6.36 -19.46
N GLY A 388 10.58 -7.32 -19.29
CA GLY A 388 9.77 -7.93 -20.35
C GLY A 388 8.37 -8.28 -19.86
N GLY A 389 7.40 -8.36 -20.78
CA GLY A 389 5.97 -8.30 -20.40
C GLY A 389 5.48 -6.86 -20.30
N GLY A 390 4.17 -6.64 -20.33
CA GLY A 390 3.57 -5.29 -20.40
C GLY A 390 3.96 -4.38 -19.21
N PHE A 391 3.69 -3.07 -19.36
CA PHE A 391 4.03 -2.02 -18.38
C PHE A 391 3.43 -2.19 -16.97
N PHE A 392 2.54 -3.16 -16.79
CA PHE A 392 1.73 -3.39 -15.59
C PHE A 392 1.93 -4.79 -14.99
N GLY A 393 3.04 -5.45 -15.32
CA GLY A 393 3.41 -6.74 -14.72
C GLY A 393 3.77 -6.60 -13.24
N ALA A 394 3.75 -7.73 -12.53
CA ALA A 394 4.28 -7.80 -11.17
C ALA A 394 5.79 -7.55 -11.17
N TYR A 395 6.29 -6.89 -10.13
CA TYR A 395 7.71 -6.59 -9.97
C TYR A 395 8.46 -7.88 -9.60
N THR A 396 9.65 -8.04 -10.18
CA THR A 396 10.31 -9.36 -10.25
C THR A 396 11.30 -9.60 -9.12
N ASP A 397 11.77 -8.53 -8.49
CA ASP A 397 12.79 -8.56 -7.46
C ASP A 397 12.47 -7.54 -6.37
N LEU A 398 12.81 -7.88 -5.11
CA LEU A 398 12.72 -7.01 -3.94
C LEU A 398 14.13 -6.73 -3.44
N TYR A 399 14.41 -5.47 -3.13
CA TYR A 399 15.68 -4.98 -2.60
C TYR A 399 15.45 -4.31 -1.25
N ALA A 400 16.36 -4.56 -0.31
CA ALA A 400 16.46 -3.82 0.95
C ALA A 400 17.66 -2.86 0.85
N LEU A 401 17.39 -1.56 0.87
CA LEU A 401 18.39 -0.51 0.67
C LEU A 401 18.72 0.17 2.00
N ASP A 402 19.98 0.17 2.42
CA ASP A 402 20.47 1.01 3.52
C ASP A 402 20.55 2.47 3.05
N VAL A 403 19.54 3.26 3.41
CA VAL A 403 19.42 4.65 2.94
C VAL A 403 20.26 5.64 3.74
N SER A 404 21.05 5.17 4.70
CA SER A 404 22.15 5.98 5.28
C SER A 404 23.36 6.09 4.34
N ARG A 405 23.39 5.28 3.28
CA ARG A 405 24.46 5.20 2.29
C ARG A 405 24.02 5.75 0.93
N SER A 406 25.00 6.04 0.07
CA SER A 406 24.76 6.41 -1.33
C SER A 406 24.79 5.17 -2.24
N PRO A 407 24.10 5.17 -3.41
CA PRO A 407 24.05 4.02 -4.32
C PRO A 407 25.40 3.44 -4.79
N GLY A 408 26.47 4.23 -4.78
CA GLY A 408 27.82 3.76 -5.11
C GLY A 408 28.54 2.99 -3.99
N ASP A 409 28.01 2.99 -2.76
CA ASP A 409 28.53 2.19 -1.65
C ASP A 409 28.14 0.72 -1.86
N PRO A 410 29.07 -0.26 -1.82
CA PRO A 410 28.75 -1.68 -1.96
C PRO A 410 27.78 -2.21 -0.91
N LEU A 411 27.59 -1.52 0.22
CA LEU A 411 26.66 -1.87 1.29
C LEU A 411 25.31 -1.12 1.19
N PHE A 412 25.10 -0.30 0.15
CA PHE A 412 23.81 0.35 -0.09
C PHE A 412 22.70 -0.68 -0.32
N VAL A 413 22.96 -1.71 -1.13
CA VAL A 413 22.06 -2.85 -1.25
C VAL A 413 22.43 -3.84 -0.15
N ARG A 414 21.62 -3.92 0.91
CA ARG A 414 21.82 -4.89 1.99
C ARG A 414 21.49 -6.29 1.52
N GLU A 415 20.31 -6.43 0.92
CA GLU A 415 19.79 -7.71 0.46
C GLU A 415 18.98 -7.56 -0.82
N HIS A 416 18.89 -8.66 -1.56
CA HIS A 416 18.13 -8.79 -2.81
C HIS A 416 17.47 -10.16 -2.85
N ARG A 417 16.22 -10.19 -3.31
CA ARG A 417 15.46 -11.42 -3.53
C ARG A 417 14.71 -11.37 -4.85
N MET A 418 14.73 -12.48 -5.59
CA MET A 418 13.91 -12.69 -6.79
C MET A 418 12.54 -13.31 -6.45
N GLY A 419 11.56 -13.10 -7.34
CA GLY A 419 10.24 -13.76 -7.30
C GLY A 419 9.13 -12.96 -6.61
N MET A 420 9.48 -11.81 -6.03
CA MET A 420 8.59 -10.84 -5.37
C MET A 420 9.12 -9.43 -5.60
N GLY A 421 8.32 -8.39 -5.34
CA GLY A 421 8.82 -7.01 -5.36
C GLY A 421 7.78 -5.95 -5.67
N SER A 422 6.51 -6.30 -5.86
CA SER A 422 5.48 -5.28 -6.01
C SER A 422 5.36 -4.44 -4.73
N SER A 423 4.58 -3.36 -4.78
CA SER A 423 4.36 -2.45 -3.65
C SER A 423 4.12 -3.25 -2.34
N PRO A 424 5.06 -3.25 -1.38
CA PRO A 424 4.97 -4.13 -0.22
C PRO A 424 4.03 -3.55 0.83
N ALA A 425 3.55 -4.42 1.72
CA ALA A 425 2.91 -4.06 2.97
C ALA A 425 3.77 -4.57 4.13
N LEU A 426 3.84 -3.81 5.21
CA LEU A 426 4.54 -4.18 6.44
C LEU A 426 3.56 -4.19 7.61
N ALA A 427 3.42 -5.30 8.32
CA ALA A 427 2.56 -5.40 9.50
C ALA A 427 3.05 -6.53 10.40
N ASP A 428 2.99 -6.34 11.72
CA ASP A 428 3.42 -7.32 12.73
C ASP A 428 4.84 -7.87 12.44
N GLY A 429 5.77 -7.00 12.04
CA GLY A 429 7.15 -7.35 11.66
C GLY A 429 7.31 -8.24 10.42
N GLN A 430 6.25 -8.41 9.63
CA GLN A 430 6.23 -9.19 8.41
C GLN A 430 6.10 -8.30 7.18
N LEU A 431 6.72 -8.73 6.07
CA LEU A 431 6.63 -8.08 4.76
C LEU A 431 5.84 -8.93 3.79
N TYR A 432 4.81 -8.35 3.18
CA TYR A 432 3.97 -8.99 2.18
C TYR A 432 4.14 -8.32 0.83
N SER A 433 4.41 -9.11 -0.20
CA SER A 433 4.56 -8.59 -1.56
C SER A 433 4.06 -9.58 -2.61
N ILE A 434 3.44 -9.03 -3.65
CA ILE A 434 3.14 -9.77 -4.88
C ILE A 434 4.43 -9.86 -5.73
N GLY A 435 4.55 -10.93 -6.53
CA GLY A 435 5.50 -11.06 -7.62
C GLY A 435 5.21 -12.27 -8.50
N PRO A 436 6.18 -12.67 -9.36
CA PRO A 436 6.06 -13.87 -10.20
C PRO A 436 5.77 -15.16 -9.41
N ALA A 437 6.16 -15.24 -8.14
CA ALA A 437 5.89 -16.39 -7.27
C ALA A 437 4.51 -16.34 -6.58
N GLY A 438 3.67 -15.34 -6.87
CA GLY A 438 2.40 -15.09 -6.19
C GLY A 438 2.52 -14.04 -5.08
N LEU A 439 1.62 -14.09 -4.10
CA LEU A 439 1.75 -13.31 -2.85
C LEU A 439 2.67 -14.06 -1.90
N THR A 440 3.67 -13.38 -1.36
CA THR A 440 4.63 -13.98 -0.43
C THR A 440 4.74 -13.15 0.84
N ALA A 441 4.83 -13.83 1.98
CA ALA A 441 5.13 -13.23 3.28
C ALA A 441 6.56 -13.56 3.70
N LEU A 442 7.25 -12.54 4.21
CA LEU A 442 8.55 -12.61 4.85
C LEU A 442 8.38 -12.26 6.32
N ALA A 443 9.17 -12.87 7.19
CA ALA A 443 9.12 -12.63 8.61
C ALA A 443 10.53 -12.43 9.16
N ARG A 444 10.64 -11.83 10.36
CA ARG A 444 11.89 -11.78 11.11
C ARG A 444 12.32 -13.19 11.48
N ARG A 445 13.59 -13.56 11.21
CA ARG A 445 14.13 -14.86 11.64
C ARG A 445 14.09 -14.97 13.16
N GLY A 446 13.79 -16.15 13.66
CA GLY A 446 13.71 -16.44 15.09
C GLY A 446 12.41 -16.00 15.77
N ASP A 447 11.66 -15.06 15.20
CA ASP A 447 10.36 -14.63 15.74
C ASP A 447 9.29 -15.66 15.36
N CYS A 448 9.27 -16.78 16.09
CA CYS A 448 8.32 -17.85 15.85
C CYS A 448 7.02 -17.69 16.63
N THR A 449 6.95 -16.69 17.51
CA THR A 449 5.67 -16.23 18.08
C THR A 449 4.89 -15.36 17.09
N GLY A 450 5.59 -14.75 16.12
CA GLY A 450 5.01 -13.89 15.09
C GLY A 450 4.53 -12.56 15.66
N ASP A 451 5.20 -12.06 16.70
CA ASP A 451 4.84 -10.80 17.38
C ASP A 451 5.64 -9.59 16.86
N GLY A 452 6.52 -9.81 15.88
CA GLY A 452 7.38 -8.81 15.26
C GLY A 452 8.73 -8.63 15.97
N THR A 453 8.93 -9.26 17.13
CA THR A 453 10.12 -9.07 17.96
C THR A 453 10.78 -10.41 18.29
N LEU A 454 12.09 -10.50 18.09
CA LEU A 454 12.86 -11.64 18.57
C LEU A 454 13.22 -11.42 20.04
N ASN A 455 12.54 -12.11 20.96
CA ASN A 455 12.70 -11.94 22.40
C ASN A 455 12.58 -13.29 23.17
N GLY A 456 12.62 -13.23 24.51
CA GLY A 456 12.61 -14.43 25.36
C GLY A 456 11.37 -15.31 25.21
N LEU A 457 10.27 -14.78 24.68
CA LEU A 457 9.04 -15.51 24.37
C LEU A 457 9.24 -16.49 23.22
N ASP A 458 10.15 -16.21 22.28
CA ASP A 458 10.44 -17.09 21.16
C ASP A 458 11.24 -18.32 21.54
N ILE A 459 11.97 -18.30 22.68
CA ILE A 459 12.80 -19.44 23.13
C ILE A 459 11.94 -20.70 23.26
N ALA A 460 10.78 -20.59 23.90
CA ALA A 460 9.93 -21.75 24.13
C ALA A 460 9.44 -22.36 22.82
N CYS A 461 9.05 -21.51 21.87
CA CYS A 461 8.60 -21.93 20.56
C CYS A 461 9.76 -22.50 19.73
N PHE A 462 10.93 -21.88 19.72
CA PHE A 462 12.13 -22.38 19.05
C PHE A 462 12.51 -23.77 19.55
N VAL A 463 12.58 -23.95 20.87
CA VAL A 463 12.89 -25.24 21.50
C VAL A 463 11.83 -26.29 21.18
N ASP A 464 10.54 -25.91 21.20
CA ASP A 464 9.46 -26.82 20.85
C ASP A 464 9.59 -27.33 19.40
N ARG A 465 9.82 -26.43 18.43
CA ARG A 465 10.01 -26.80 17.02
C ARG A 465 11.27 -27.64 16.81
N LEU A 466 12.35 -27.30 17.51
CA LEU A 466 13.61 -28.05 17.44
C LEU A 466 13.44 -29.49 17.96
N LEU A 467 12.68 -29.69 19.04
CA LEU A 467 12.50 -31.00 19.67
C LEU A 467 11.43 -31.87 19.00
N HIS A 468 10.37 -31.25 18.48
CA HIS A 468 9.18 -31.97 17.99
C HIS A 468 9.05 -31.95 16.46
N GLY A 469 9.98 -31.29 15.76
CA GLY A 469 10.03 -31.20 14.31
C GLY A 469 9.43 -29.89 13.78
N SER A 470 10.05 -29.37 12.72
CA SER A 470 9.66 -28.13 12.06
C SER A 470 8.75 -28.38 10.86
N SER A 471 7.71 -27.56 10.69
CA SER A 471 7.09 -27.37 9.38
C SER A 471 8.05 -26.66 8.41
N ILE A 472 7.68 -26.56 7.13
CA ILE A 472 8.46 -25.78 6.15
C ILE A 472 8.54 -24.30 6.55
N ALA A 473 7.47 -23.75 7.13
CA ALA A 473 7.45 -22.39 7.64
C ALA A 473 8.35 -22.22 8.87
N ASP A 474 8.36 -23.22 9.77
CA ASP A 474 9.24 -23.22 10.94
C ASP A 474 10.72 -23.33 10.53
N ALA A 475 11.04 -24.14 9.51
CA ALA A 475 12.41 -24.22 8.99
C ALA A 475 12.84 -22.87 8.41
N ALA A 476 12.01 -22.20 7.61
CA ALA A 476 12.38 -20.90 7.04
C ALA A 476 12.52 -19.76 8.07
N LEU A 477 11.83 -19.87 9.21
CA LEU A 477 11.92 -18.92 10.32
C LEU A 477 13.10 -19.20 11.26
N LEU A 478 13.39 -20.47 11.52
CA LEU A 478 14.24 -20.91 12.63
C LEU A 478 15.53 -21.60 12.19
N ASP A 479 15.72 -21.85 10.89
CA ASP A 479 16.99 -22.28 10.31
C ASP A 479 17.92 -21.06 10.15
N PHE A 480 18.79 -20.87 11.14
CA PHE A 480 19.78 -19.81 11.14
C PHE A 480 20.98 -20.17 10.28
N THR A 481 21.33 -21.46 10.17
CA THR A 481 22.43 -21.94 9.33
C THR A 481 22.12 -21.86 7.83
N SER A 482 20.84 -21.73 7.48
CA SER A 482 20.30 -21.68 6.12
C SER A 482 20.59 -22.96 5.31
N ASP A 483 20.65 -24.12 5.98
CA ASP A 483 20.93 -25.42 5.37
C ASP A 483 19.67 -26.19 4.93
N GLY A 484 18.49 -25.63 5.24
CA GLY A 484 17.16 -26.15 4.95
C GLY A 484 16.55 -26.99 6.08
N MET A 485 17.21 -27.10 7.24
CA MET A 485 16.76 -27.91 8.37
C MET A 485 16.90 -27.15 9.70
N LEU A 486 15.86 -27.22 10.54
CA LEU A 486 16.00 -26.78 11.94
C LEU A 486 16.71 -27.87 12.76
N THR A 487 17.94 -27.59 13.19
CA THR A 487 18.79 -28.48 13.96
C THR A 487 19.42 -27.79 15.17
N VAL A 488 20.17 -28.54 15.98
CA VAL A 488 20.89 -27.97 17.13
C VAL A 488 22.00 -26.99 16.70
N GLU A 489 22.43 -27.05 15.43
CA GLU A 489 23.43 -26.15 14.87
C GLU A 489 22.91 -24.71 14.73
N ASP A 490 21.59 -24.50 14.73
CA ASP A 490 20.95 -23.19 14.69
C ASP A 490 20.92 -22.48 16.06
N VAL A 491 21.09 -23.22 17.16
CA VAL A 491 20.96 -22.69 18.53
C VAL A 491 21.92 -21.52 18.82
N PRO A 492 23.22 -21.59 18.48
CA PRO A 492 24.16 -20.48 18.76
C PRO A 492 23.73 -19.19 18.06
N ASP A 493 23.31 -19.26 16.80
CA ASP A 493 22.94 -18.11 16.00
C ASP A 493 21.58 -17.54 16.40
N PHE A 494 20.62 -18.41 16.78
CA PHE A 494 19.37 -17.97 17.41
C PHE A 494 19.64 -17.20 18.71
N VAL A 495 20.55 -17.70 19.57
CA VAL A 495 20.92 -17.02 20.82
C VAL A 495 21.66 -15.72 20.54
N ALA A 496 22.55 -15.67 19.55
CA ALA A 496 23.26 -14.46 19.15
C ALA A 496 22.27 -13.38 18.67
N ALA A 497 21.33 -13.76 17.80
CA ALA A 497 20.27 -12.89 17.33
C ALA A 497 19.37 -12.38 18.47
N LEU A 498 18.99 -13.27 19.40
CA LEU A 498 18.19 -12.92 20.57
C LEU A 498 18.88 -11.92 21.51
N LEU A 499 20.20 -12.01 21.64
CA LEU A 499 21.00 -11.13 22.50
C LEU A 499 21.44 -9.83 21.80
N GLY A 500 21.15 -9.67 20.50
CA GLY A 500 21.61 -8.55 19.70
C GLY A 500 23.14 -8.51 19.54
N VAL A 501 23.79 -9.68 19.59
CA VAL A 501 25.24 -9.83 19.44
C VAL A 501 25.53 -10.37 18.04
N PRO A 502 26.45 -9.76 17.27
CA PRO A 502 26.77 -10.20 15.92
C PRO A 502 27.44 -11.56 15.84
#